data_AF-H7FT04-F1
#
_entry.id   AF-H7FT04-F1
#
_cell.length_a   1.000
_cell.length_b   1.000
_cell.length_c   1.000
_cell.angle_alpha   90.00
_cell.angle_beta   90.00
_cell.angle_gamma   90.00
#
_symmetry.space_group_name_H-M   'P 1'
#
loop_
_entity.id
_entity.type
_entity.pdbx_description
1 polymer ?
#
loop_
_entity_poly.entity_id
_entity_poly.type
_entity_poly.pdbx_seq_one_letter_code
_entity_poly.pdbx_strand_id
1 'polypeptide(L)'
;MENNFDDVMSKRTNQELIVIVSTDRSKYQQSAIISAEREIKKRNINKSIIDDAKITADEQKIKNAFFENLKATEQIRFLSVVIDVLVICLVVFIINYGASFLLSFFDSPLNDFADLSTSISIMVYFTYFIFMENKFQQTFGNMIAKTKVVDNNGSKPSLKAILIRNLSRPITIGRYATGFAFEGTPFLDRFSNTTIINIV
;
A
#
# COMPACT_ATOMS: atom_id res chain seq x y z
N MET A 1 -0.21 23.08 -52.09
CA MET A 1 -0.96 22.78 -50.85
C MET A 1 0.07 22.39 -49.80
N GLU A 2 0.66 23.38 -49.13
CA GLU A 2 1.78 23.18 -48.20
C GLU A 2 1.28 22.79 -46.80
N ASN A 3 1.75 21.63 -46.33
CA ASN A 3 2.18 21.38 -44.95
C ASN A 3 1.21 21.69 -43.79
N ASN A 4 -0.07 21.33 -43.90
CA ASN A 4 -0.97 21.33 -42.73
C ASN A 4 -0.46 20.37 -41.63
N PHE A 5 0.09 19.21 -42.01
CA PHE A 5 0.55 18.22 -41.03
C PHE A 5 1.84 18.61 -40.32
N ASP A 6 2.76 19.36 -40.94
CA ASP A 6 4.00 19.78 -40.26
C ASP A 6 3.70 20.77 -39.12
N ASP A 7 2.76 21.72 -39.32
CA ASP A 7 2.36 22.65 -38.26
C ASP A 7 1.66 21.92 -37.11
N VAL A 8 0.77 20.96 -37.43
CA VAL A 8 0.11 20.12 -36.42
C VAL A 8 1.12 19.29 -35.63
N MET A 9 2.11 18.69 -36.30
CA MET A 9 3.14 17.88 -35.62
C MET A 9 4.13 18.74 -34.83
N SER A 10 4.38 20.00 -35.23
CA SER A 10 5.21 20.94 -34.48
C SER A 10 4.61 21.33 -33.12
N LYS A 11 3.27 21.28 -32.99
CA LYS A 11 2.56 21.60 -31.74
C LYS A 11 2.45 20.41 -30.79
N ARG A 12 2.77 19.19 -31.24
CA ARG A 12 2.71 17.96 -30.44
C ARG A 12 3.93 17.81 -29.54
N THR A 13 3.73 17.17 -28.39
CA THR A 13 4.82 16.81 -27.49
C THR A 13 5.69 15.69 -28.07
N ASN A 14 6.93 15.58 -27.59
CA ASN A 14 7.85 14.52 -28.01
C ASN A 14 7.27 13.11 -27.75
N GLN A 15 6.52 12.95 -26.66
CA GLN A 15 5.87 11.68 -26.32
C GLN A 15 4.76 11.33 -27.33
N GLU A 16 3.90 12.28 -27.69
CA GLU A 16 2.83 12.08 -28.67
C GLU A 16 3.40 11.75 -30.06
N LEU A 17 4.44 12.47 -30.51
CA LEU A 17 5.09 12.20 -31.80
C LEU A 17 5.62 10.77 -31.89
N ILE A 18 6.23 10.26 -30.81
CA ILE A 18 6.73 8.89 -30.75
C ILE A 18 5.57 7.88 -30.78
N VAL A 19 4.50 8.10 -30.02
CA VAL A 19 3.32 7.19 -30.00
C VAL A 19 2.67 7.10 -31.38
N ILE A 20 2.56 8.23 -32.10
CA ILE A 20 2.01 8.31 -33.46
C ILE A 20 2.84 7.46 -34.44
N VAL A 21 4.16 7.50 -34.32
CA VAL A 21 5.08 6.78 -35.23
C VAL A 21 5.26 5.31 -34.81
N SER A 22 5.05 4.95 -33.53
CA SER A 22 5.20 3.58 -33.01
C SER A 22 3.88 2.80 -32.93
N THR A 23 3.01 3.17 -31.98
CA THR A 23 1.88 2.35 -31.52
C THR A 23 0.62 2.65 -32.33
N ASP A 24 0.40 3.91 -32.66
CA ASP A 24 -0.80 4.38 -33.37
C ASP A 24 -0.58 4.53 -34.87
N ARG A 25 0.50 3.98 -35.42
CA ARG A 25 0.91 4.15 -36.82
C ARG A 25 -0.20 3.81 -37.82
N SER A 26 -1.04 2.83 -37.53
CA SER A 26 -2.17 2.41 -38.38
C SER A 26 -3.37 3.37 -38.35
N LYS A 27 -3.44 4.28 -37.36
CA LYS A 27 -4.55 5.25 -37.20
C LYS A 27 -4.33 6.54 -37.99
N TYR A 28 -3.14 6.76 -38.54
CA TYR A 28 -2.76 8.00 -39.22
C TYR A 28 -2.41 7.78 -40.69
N GLN A 29 -2.65 8.82 -41.50
CA GLN A 29 -2.26 8.82 -42.91
C GLN A 29 -0.72 8.90 -43.06
N GLN A 30 -0.20 8.32 -44.14
CA GLN A 30 1.24 8.25 -44.40
C GLN A 30 1.92 9.64 -44.40
N SER A 31 1.24 10.66 -44.91
CA SER A 31 1.70 12.06 -44.93
C SER A 31 1.89 12.64 -43.52
N ALA A 32 1.01 12.31 -42.58
CA ALA A 32 1.11 12.73 -41.19
C ALA A 32 2.26 12.02 -40.46
N ILE A 33 2.48 10.73 -40.77
CA ILE A 33 3.60 9.95 -40.22
C ILE A 33 4.94 10.51 -40.67
N ILE A 34 5.08 10.84 -41.97
CA ILE A 34 6.30 11.43 -42.53
C ILE A 34 6.60 12.79 -41.88
N SER A 35 5.57 13.60 -41.64
CA SER A 35 5.69 14.91 -40.98
C SER A 35 6.12 14.74 -39.51
N ALA A 36 5.57 13.75 -38.80
CA ALA A 36 5.96 13.41 -37.43
C ALA A 36 7.40 12.89 -37.33
N GLU A 37 7.82 12.00 -38.25
CA GLU A 37 9.20 11.50 -38.32
C GLU A 37 10.21 12.63 -38.59
N ARG A 38 9.84 13.59 -39.45
CA ARG A 38 10.65 14.78 -39.75
C ARG A 38 10.81 15.68 -38.53
N GLU A 39 9.74 15.90 -37.77
CA GLU A 39 9.77 16.71 -36.56
C GLU A 39 10.57 16.04 -35.43
N ILE A 40 10.46 14.71 -35.28
CA ILE A 40 11.29 13.93 -34.34
C ILE A 40 12.79 14.09 -34.66
N LYS A 41 13.14 14.01 -35.96
CA LYS A 41 14.51 14.19 -36.44
C LYS A 41 15.01 15.62 -36.24
N LYS A 42 14.15 16.63 -36.46
CA LYS A 42 14.46 18.06 -36.28
C LYS A 42 14.75 18.41 -34.83
N ARG A 43 14.02 17.81 -33.89
CA ARG A 43 14.17 18.07 -32.45
C ARG A 43 15.36 17.35 -31.82
N ASN A 44 16.11 16.56 -32.59
CA ASN A 44 17.26 15.79 -32.14
C ASN A 44 16.94 15.05 -30.82
N ILE A 45 15.70 14.54 -30.73
CA ILE A 45 15.18 13.91 -29.53
C ILE A 45 16.04 12.68 -29.32
N ASN A 46 16.82 12.67 -28.24
CA ASN A 46 17.47 11.47 -27.79
C ASN A 46 16.37 10.50 -27.35
N LYS A 47 15.93 9.69 -28.32
CA LYS A 47 14.79 8.79 -28.21
C LYS A 47 14.95 7.84 -27.03
N SER A 48 16.19 7.51 -26.66
CA SER A 48 16.49 6.60 -25.55
C SER A 48 15.89 7.08 -24.23
N ILE A 49 16.10 8.33 -23.81
CA ILE A 49 15.67 8.80 -22.47
C ILE A 49 14.12 8.84 -22.37
N ILE A 50 13.44 9.16 -23.47
CA ILE A 50 11.97 9.23 -23.50
C ILE A 50 11.37 7.84 -23.64
N ASP A 51 11.98 6.96 -24.43
CA ASP A 51 11.58 5.57 -24.58
C ASP A 51 11.82 4.82 -23.26
N ASP A 52 12.95 5.04 -22.58
CA ASP A 52 13.27 4.50 -21.24
C ASP A 52 12.25 4.98 -20.19
N ALA A 53 11.90 6.27 -20.21
CA ALA A 53 10.89 6.82 -19.30
C ALA A 53 9.48 6.25 -19.56
N LYS A 54 9.12 6.00 -20.83
CA LYS A 54 7.85 5.38 -21.21
C LYS A 54 7.80 3.90 -20.84
N ILE A 55 8.88 3.16 -21.10
CA ILE A 55 9.03 1.76 -20.70
C ILE A 55 8.87 1.66 -19.18
N THR A 56 9.54 2.52 -18.43
CA THR A 56 9.42 2.57 -16.95
C THR A 56 7.98 2.88 -16.51
N ALA A 57 7.31 3.83 -17.16
CA ALA A 57 5.93 4.20 -16.84
C ALA A 57 4.95 3.06 -17.15
N ASP A 58 5.13 2.35 -18.26
CA ASP A 58 4.27 1.22 -18.64
C ASP A 58 4.56 -0.01 -17.78
N GLU A 59 5.82 -0.28 -17.42
CA GLU A 59 6.18 -1.27 -16.40
C GLU A 59 5.51 -0.97 -15.06
N GLN A 60 5.47 0.31 -14.66
CA GLN A 60 4.83 0.71 -13.42
C GLN A 60 3.30 0.57 -13.48
N LYS A 61 2.67 0.85 -14.62
CA LYS A 61 1.24 0.55 -14.83
C LYS A 61 0.95 -0.94 -14.75
N ILE A 62 1.78 -1.77 -15.40
CA ILE A 62 1.64 -3.24 -15.38
C ILE A 62 1.80 -3.76 -13.95
N LYS A 63 2.82 -3.28 -13.22
CA LYS A 63 3.00 -3.59 -11.79
C LYS A 63 1.78 -3.18 -10.97
N ASN A 64 1.27 -1.96 -11.14
CA ASN A 64 0.12 -1.48 -10.39
C ASN A 64 -1.14 -2.31 -10.71
N ALA A 65 -1.40 -2.63 -11.98
CA ALA A 65 -2.51 -3.50 -12.37
C ALA A 65 -2.37 -4.92 -11.79
N PHE A 66 -1.14 -5.45 -11.73
CA PHE A 66 -0.86 -6.71 -11.07
C PHE A 66 -1.11 -6.64 -9.56
N PHE A 67 -0.68 -5.58 -8.88
CA PHE A 67 -0.94 -5.37 -7.44
C PHE A 67 -2.42 -5.18 -7.12
N GLU A 68 -3.19 -4.50 -7.98
CA GLU A 68 -4.64 -4.38 -7.80
C GLU A 68 -5.33 -5.76 -7.88
N ASN A 69 -4.85 -6.68 -8.73
CA ASN A 69 -5.36 -8.05 -8.76
C ASN A 69 -4.97 -8.89 -7.53
N LEU A 70 -3.83 -8.58 -6.90
CA LEU A 70 -3.37 -9.26 -5.69
C LEU A 70 -3.96 -8.67 -4.40
N LYS A 71 -4.66 -7.54 -4.50
CA LYS A 71 -5.19 -6.81 -3.35
C LYS A 71 -6.16 -7.70 -2.59
N ALA A 72 -5.96 -7.81 -1.28
CA ALA A 72 -6.81 -8.66 -0.45
C ALA A 72 -8.24 -8.11 -0.42
N THR A 73 -9.23 -8.98 -0.60
CA THR A 73 -10.65 -8.65 -0.45
C THR A 73 -10.94 -8.13 0.96
N GLU A 74 -11.88 -7.19 1.09
CA GLU A 74 -12.27 -6.61 2.39
C GLU A 74 -12.67 -7.65 3.44
N GLN A 75 -13.26 -8.78 3.04
CA GLN A 75 -13.60 -9.87 3.96
C GLN A 75 -12.37 -10.54 4.59
N ILE A 76 -11.29 -10.73 3.81
CA ILE A 76 -10.03 -11.32 4.29
C ILE A 76 -9.32 -10.33 5.22
N ARG A 77 -9.40 -9.03 4.89
CA ARG A 77 -8.89 -7.95 5.75
C ARG A 77 -9.64 -7.90 7.09
N PHE A 78 -10.97 -7.98 7.05
CA PHE A 78 -11.79 -8.07 8.26
C PHE A 78 -11.43 -9.29 9.11
N LEU A 79 -11.34 -10.48 8.51
CA LEU A 79 -10.95 -11.70 9.23
C LEU A 79 -9.58 -11.55 9.89
N SER A 80 -8.61 -10.95 9.19
CA SER A 80 -7.28 -10.66 9.73
C SER A 80 -7.36 -9.78 10.97
N VAL A 81 -8.19 -8.72 10.93
CA VAL A 81 -8.40 -7.81 12.07
C VAL A 81 -9.06 -8.53 13.25
N VAL A 82 -10.09 -9.35 13.01
CA VAL A 82 -10.77 -10.12 14.06
C VAL A 82 -9.78 -11.05 14.76
N ILE A 83 -8.97 -11.78 13.99
CA ILE A 83 -7.96 -12.68 14.55
C ILE A 83 -6.91 -11.89 15.33
N ASP A 84 -6.43 -10.76 14.82
CA ASP A 84 -5.48 -9.90 15.54
C ASP A 84 -6.04 -9.40 16.88
N VAL A 85 -7.34 -9.05 16.93
CA VAL A 85 -8.02 -8.65 18.17
C VAL A 85 -8.07 -9.82 19.17
N LEU A 86 -8.39 -11.04 18.70
CA LEU A 86 -8.38 -12.22 19.57
C LEU A 86 -6.98 -12.53 20.11
N VAL A 87 -5.96 -12.46 19.26
CA VAL A 87 -4.56 -12.70 19.65
C VAL A 87 -4.11 -11.69 20.69
N ILE A 88 -4.37 -10.39 20.48
CA ILE A 88 -3.94 -9.37 21.45
C ILE A 88 -4.70 -9.48 22.77
N CYS A 89 -6.00 -9.80 22.74
CA CYS A 89 -6.78 -10.07 23.95
C CYS A 89 -6.19 -11.25 24.74
N LEU A 90 -5.80 -12.33 24.06
CA LEU A 90 -5.20 -13.50 24.68
C LEU A 90 -3.83 -13.16 25.29
N VAL A 91 -2.97 -12.42 24.58
CA VAL A 91 -1.65 -12.01 25.07
C VAL A 91 -1.78 -11.10 26.30
N VAL A 92 -2.66 -10.09 26.22
CA VAL A 92 -2.93 -9.17 27.33
C VAL A 92 -3.51 -9.91 28.54
N PHE A 93 -4.41 -10.89 28.31
CA PHE A 93 -4.96 -11.72 29.37
C PHE A 93 -3.88 -12.53 30.10
N ILE A 94 -3.01 -13.22 29.36
CA ILE A 94 -1.91 -14.01 29.94
C ILE A 94 -0.98 -13.12 30.77
N ILE A 95 -0.59 -11.96 30.23
CA ILE A 95 0.33 -11.04 30.90
C ILE A 95 -0.29 -10.48 32.20
N ASN A 96 -1.54 -10.01 32.14
CA ASN A 96 -2.20 -9.45 33.32
C ASN A 96 -2.50 -10.52 34.38
N TYR A 97 -2.89 -11.72 33.97
CA TYR A 97 -3.08 -12.83 34.90
C TYR A 97 -1.77 -13.19 35.60
N GLY A 98 -0.66 -13.29 34.86
CA GLY A 98 0.67 -13.52 35.41
C GLY A 98 1.13 -12.40 36.36
N ALA A 99 0.89 -11.13 35.99
CA ALA A 99 1.21 -9.98 36.82
C ALA A 99 0.39 -9.98 38.12
N SER A 100 -0.91 -10.27 38.04
CA SER A 100 -1.79 -10.40 39.21
C SER A 100 -1.32 -11.51 40.15
N PHE A 101 -0.93 -12.65 39.59
CA PHE A 101 -0.40 -13.77 40.35
C PHE A 101 0.91 -13.39 41.07
N LEU A 102 1.84 -12.71 40.40
CA LEU A 102 3.07 -12.22 41.01
C LEU A 102 2.81 -11.22 42.14
N LEU A 103 1.91 -10.25 41.93
CA LEU A 103 1.57 -9.23 42.92
C LEU A 103 0.86 -9.78 44.15
N SER A 104 0.12 -10.89 44.03
CA SER A 104 -0.48 -11.56 45.18
C SER A 104 0.53 -12.09 46.20
N PHE A 105 1.81 -12.23 45.84
CA PHE A 105 2.88 -12.57 46.79
C PHE A 105 3.36 -11.36 47.62
N PHE A 106 3.03 -10.13 47.21
CA PHE A 106 3.55 -8.90 47.79
C PHE A 106 2.49 -8.09 48.56
N ASP A 107 1.30 -8.64 48.82
CA ASP A 107 0.20 -7.99 49.57
C ASP A 107 -0.10 -6.54 49.12
N SER A 108 0.06 -6.30 47.81
CA SER A 108 -0.08 -4.96 47.23
C SER A 108 -1.56 -4.60 47.03
N PRO A 109 -1.95 -3.31 47.20
CA PRO A 109 -3.34 -2.89 47.06
C PRO A 109 -3.86 -3.04 45.62
N LEU A 110 -5.14 -3.43 45.47
CA LEU A 110 -5.78 -3.72 44.18
C LEU A 110 -5.83 -2.53 43.21
N ASN A 111 -5.81 -1.29 43.72
CA ASN A 111 -5.86 -0.09 42.88
C ASN A 111 -4.55 0.11 42.09
N ASP A 112 -3.40 -0.16 42.72
CA ASP A 112 -2.09 -0.06 42.05
C ASP A 112 -1.94 -1.10 40.94
N PHE A 113 -2.61 -2.26 41.08
CA PHE A 113 -2.66 -3.29 40.05
C PHE A 113 -3.44 -2.83 38.81
N ALA A 114 -4.57 -2.12 38.98
CA ALA A 114 -5.40 -1.70 37.86
C ALA A 114 -4.69 -0.68 36.94
N ASP A 115 -3.99 0.28 37.54
CA ASP A 115 -3.24 1.31 36.80
C ASP A 115 -2.02 0.71 36.08
N LEU A 116 -1.32 -0.21 36.76
CA LEU A 116 -0.19 -0.94 36.18
C LEU A 116 -0.63 -1.86 35.04
N SER A 117 -1.71 -2.61 35.22
CA SER A 117 -2.33 -3.50 34.23
C SER A 117 -2.70 -2.74 32.95
N THR A 118 -3.33 -1.58 33.09
CA THR A 118 -3.73 -0.72 31.96
C THR A 118 -2.50 -0.24 31.20
N SER A 119 -1.49 0.26 31.92
CA SER A 119 -0.25 0.77 31.32
C SER A 119 0.53 -0.33 30.57
N ILE A 120 0.64 -1.52 31.16
CA ILE A 120 1.28 -2.68 30.53
C ILE A 120 0.52 -3.09 29.27
N SER A 121 -0.81 -3.14 29.33
CA SER A 121 -1.66 -3.54 28.21
C SER A 121 -1.49 -2.63 27.00
N ILE A 122 -1.45 -1.31 27.21
CA ILE A 122 -1.18 -0.32 26.15
C ILE A 122 0.21 -0.53 25.55
N MET A 123 1.23 -0.71 26.39
CA MET A 123 2.60 -0.91 25.94
C MET A 123 2.75 -2.20 25.12
N VAL A 124 2.11 -3.29 25.56
CA VAL A 124 2.09 -4.58 24.87
C VAL A 124 1.42 -4.45 23.50
N TYR A 125 0.27 -3.75 23.42
CA TYR A 125 -0.43 -3.49 22.16
C TYR A 125 0.50 -2.86 21.12
N PHE A 126 1.12 -1.72 21.44
CA PHE A 126 1.98 -1.01 20.49
C PHE A 126 3.21 -1.82 20.12
N THR A 127 3.87 -2.43 21.12
CA THR A 127 5.09 -3.20 20.91
C THR A 127 4.85 -4.42 20.03
N TYR A 128 3.76 -5.16 20.26
CA TYR A 128 3.38 -6.34 19.48
C TYR A 128 3.23 -6.01 17.99
N PHE A 129 2.42 -4.99 17.66
CA PHE A 129 2.18 -4.63 16.27
C PHE A 129 3.43 -4.08 15.57
N ILE A 130 4.20 -3.20 16.22
CA ILE A 130 5.44 -2.67 15.64
C ILE A 130 6.45 -3.79 15.38
N PHE A 131 6.64 -4.68 16.34
CA PHE A 131 7.60 -5.77 16.23
C PHE A 131 7.23 -6.74 15.10
N MET A 132 5.98 -7.19 15.09
CA MET A 132 5.48 -8.13 14.08
C MET A 132 5.55 -7.54 12.68
N GLU A 133 5.07 -6.32 12.50
CA GLU A 133 5.00 -5.68 11.18
C GLU A 133 6.39 -5.27 10.67
N ASN A 134 7.30 -4.87 11.55
CA ASN A 134 8.68 -4.56 11.15
C ASN A 134 9.46 -5.82 10.76
N LYS A 135 9.31 -6.93 11.49
CA LYS A 135 10.11 -8.14 11.23
C LYS A 135 9.51 -8.98 10.10
N PHE A 136 8.20 -9.19 10.11
CA PHE A 136 7.52 -10.14 9.23
C PHE A 136 6.65 -9.49 8.15
N GLN A 137 6.44 -8.17 8.20
CA GLN A 137 5.50 -7.46 7.31
C GLN A 137 4.06 -7.99 7.44
N GLN A 138 3.80 -8.71 8.52
CA GLN A 138 2.60 -9.47 8.80
C GLN A 138 2.37 -9.48 10.30
N THR A 139 1.11 -9.44 10.70
CA THR A 139 0.66 -9.81 12.04
C THR A 139 0.20 -11.26 12.06
N PHE A 140 -0.09 -11.82 13.24
CA PHE A 140 -0.62 -13.18 13.32
C PHE A 140 -1.94 -13.34 12.54
N GLY A 141 -2.84 -12.35 12.60
CA GLY A 141 -4.05 -12.33 11.81
C GLY A 141 -3.76 -12.40 10.31
N ASN A 142 -2.79 -11.61 9.84
CA ASN A 142 -2.38 -11.62 8.45
C ASN A 142 -1.75 -12.97 8.04
N MET A 143 -0.96 -13.60 8.91
CA MET A 143 -0.37 -14.91 8.64
C MET A 143 -1.46 -15.97 8.44
N ILE A 144 -2.48 -15.98 9.29
CA ILE A 144 -3.61 -16.92 9.20
C ILE A 144 -4.46 -16.62 7.95
N ALA A 145 -4.72 -15.35 7.67
CA ALA A 145 -5.44 -14.92 6.49
C ALA A 145 -4.64 -15.00 5.19
N LYS A 146 -3.37 -15.44 5.25
CA LYS A 146 -2.41 -15.49 4.13
C LYS A 146 -2.26 -14.14 3.42
N THR A 147 -2.27 -13.05 4.17
CA THR A 147 -2.08 -11.69 3.65
C THR A 147 -0.75 -11.10 4.07
N LYS A 148 -0.25 -10.13 3.30
CA LYS A 148 1.00 -9.44 3.57
C LYS A 148 0.84 -7.94 3.36
N VAL A 149 1.52 -7.16 4.18
CA VAL A 149 1.57 -5.71 4.03
C VAL A 149 2.79 -5.32 3.22
N VAL A 150 2.54 -4.62 2.12
CA VAL A 150 3.57 -4.09 1.23
C VAL A 150 3.38 -2.58 1.05
N ASP A 151 4.46 -1.89 0.71
CA ASP A 151 4.39 -0.50 0.22
C ASP A 151 3.76 -0.46 -1.19
N ASN A 152 3.39 0.72 -1.68
CA ASN A 152 2.85 0.94 -3.03
C ASN A 152 3.76 0.40 -4.15
N ASN A 153 5.06 0.23 -3.87
CA ASN A 153 6.03 -0.34 -4.80
C ASN A 153 6.26 -1.85 -4.60
N GLY A 154 5.44 -2.53 -3.77
CA GLY A 154 5.59 -3.95 -3.46
C GLY A 154 6.75 -4.30 -2.52
N SER A 155 7.46 -3.28 -2.01
CA SER A 155 8.64 -3.43 -1.15
C SER A 155 8.26 -3.44 0.33
N LYS A 156 9.25 -3.63 1.21
CA LYS A 156 9.06 -3.57 2.66
C LYS A 156 8.55 -2.19 3.09
N PRO A 157 7.47 -2.11 3.87
CA PRO A 157 7.01 -0.84 4.43
C PRO A 157 8.10 -0.19 5.27
N SER A 158 8.24 1.13 5.16
CA SER A 158 9.13 1.91 6.02
C SER A 158 8.65 1.89 7.48
N LEU A 159 9.56 2.07 8.44
CA LEU A 159 9.21 2.16 9.86
C LEU A 159 8.18 3.27 10.14
N LYS A 160 8.29 4.39 9.43
CA LYS A 160 7.31 5.49 9.53
C LYS A 160 5.91 5.04 9.08
N ALA A 161 5.82 4.31 7.97
CA ALA A 161 4.55 3.77 7.49
C ALA A 161 3.94 2.79 8.51
N ILE A 162 4.77 1.92 9.11
CA ILE A 162 4.33 0.98 10.15
C ILE A 162 3.78 1.72 11.38
N LEU A 163 4.45 2.78 11.85
CA LEU A 163 3.99 3.56 12.99
C LEU A 163 2.64 4.24 12.73
N ILE A 164 2.48 4.88 11.56
CA ILE A 164 1.20 5.49 11.14
C ILE A 164 0.10 4.43 11.06
N ARG A 165 0.44 3.23 10.56
CA ARG A 165 -0.48 2.11 10.45
C ARG A 165 -0.92 1.59 11.82
N ASN A 166 -0.01 1.52 12.79
CA ASN A 166 -0.35 1.12 14.15
C ASN A 166 -1.24 2.17 14.85
N LEU A 167 -0.95 3.46 14.67
CA LEU A 167 -1.79 4.54 15.23
C LEU A 167 -3.20 4.60 14.62
N SER A 168 -3.36 4.16 13.38
CA SER A 168 -4.66 4.13 12.70
C SER A 168 -5.43 2.80 12.86
N ARG A 169 -4.83 1.75 13.44
CA ARG A 169 -5.51 0.47 13.71
C ARG A 169 -6.76 0.60 14.58
N PRO A 170 -6.77 1.36 15.70
CA PRO A 170 -7.97 1.55 16.51
C PRO A 170 -9.14 2.13 15.71
N ILE A 171 -8.85 3.08 14.82
CA ILE A 171 -9.86 3.68 13.93
C ILE A 171 -10.43 2.62 12.99
N THR A 172 -9.59 1.78 12.41
CA THR A 172 -10.02 0.68 11.53
C THR A 172 -10.85 -0.37 12.26
N ILE A 173 -10.47 -0.75 13.48
CA ILE A 173 -11.27 -1.65 14.32
C ILE A 173 -12.65 -1.04 14.55
N GLY A 174 -12.72 0.27 14.88
CA GLY A 174 -13.98 1.00 15.00
C GLY A 174 -14.81 1.01 13.71
N ARG A 175 -14.18 1.19 12.55
CA ARG A 175 -14.87 1.14 11.24
C ARG A 175 -15.46 -0.23 10.93
N TYR A 176 -14.72 -1.31 11.21
CA TYR A 176 -15.23 -2.66 11.03
C TYR A 176 -16.34 -2.99 12.03
N ALA A 177 -16.21 -2.56 13.29
CA ALA A 177 -17.23 -2.76 14.32
C ALA A 177 -18.55 -2.02 14.03
N THR A 178 -18.48 -0.87 13.37
CA THR A 178 -19.65 -0.04 13.01
C THR A 178 -20.25 -0.37 11.64
N GLY A 179 -19.66 -1.30 10.88
CA GLY A 179 -20.15 -1.70 9.55
C GLY A 179 -19.82 -0.71 8.42
N PHE A 180 -19.17 0.43 8.69
CA PHE A 180 -18.74 1.42 7.69
C PHE A 180 -17.47 1.03 6.91
N ALA A 181 -17.10 -0.25 6.94
CA ALA A 181 -15.89 -0.75 6.30
C ALA A 181 -16.05 -0.98 4.79
N PHE A 182 -17.28 -0.98 4.25
CA PHE A 182 -17.54 -1.37 2.86
C PHE A 182 -17.37 -0.24 1.84
N GLU A 183 -17.05 0.99 2.27
CA GLU A 183 -16.88 2.14 1.37
C GLU A 183 -15.41 2.58 1.27
N GLY A 184 -14.84 2.38 0.08
CA GLY A 184 -13.56 2.95 -0.35
C GLY A 184 -12.31 2.20 0.12
N THR A 185 -11.14 2.76 -0.24
CA THR A 185 -9.85 2.26 0.25
C THR A 185 -9.78 2.37 1.77
N PRO A 186 -9.32 1.34 2.52
CA PRO A 186 -9.22 1.40 3.96
C PRO A 186 -8.43 2.62 4.42
N PHE A 187 -8.88 3.25 5.50
CA PHE A 187 -8.25 4.45 6.06
C PHE A 187 -6.74 4.25 6.22
N LEU A 188 -6.32 3.09 6.74
CA LEU A 188 -4.92 2.67 6.87
C LEU A 188 -4.15 2.87 5.56
N ASP A 189 -4.59 2.26 4.47
CA ASP A 189 -3.87 2.23 3.20
C ASP A 189 -3.59 3.65 2.67
N ARG A 190 -4.53 4.57 2.90
CA ARG A 190 -4.40 5.98 2.50
C ARG A 190 -3.42 6.79 3.36
N PHE A 191 -3.32 6.51 4.65
CA PHE A 191 -2.43 7.25 5.56
C PHE A 191 -1.01 6.68 5.61
N SER A 192 -0.86 5.36 5.53
CA SER A 192 0.45 4.70 5.56
C SER A 192 1.06 4.47 4.19
N ASN A 193 0.35 4.77 3.09
CA ASN A 193 0.79 4.43 1.72
C ASN A 193 1.16 2.95 1.57
N THR A 194 0.41 2.08 2.25
CA THR A 194 0.63 0.63 2.22
C THR A 194 -0.59 -0.07 1.68
N THR A 195 -0.41 -1.28 1.16
CA THR A 195 -1.51 -2.11 0.69
C THR A 195 -1.37 -3.53 1.26
N ILE A 196 -2.50 -4.14 1.58
CA ILE A 196 -2.59 -5.56 1.95
C ILE A 196 -2.82 -6.39 0.67
N ILE A 197 -1.91 -7.33 0.39
CA ILE A 197 -1.98 -8.27 -0.72
C ILE A 197 -2.14 -9.71 -0.22
N ASN A 198 -2.80 -10.55 -1.01
CA ASN A 198 -2.84 -11.99 -0.77
C ASN A 198 -1.51 -12.62 -1.17
N ILE A 199 -1.00 -13.53 -0.34
CA ILE A 199 0.09 -14.44 -0.69
C ILE A 199 -0.57 -15.70 -1.24
N VAL A 200 -0.40 -15.95 -2.54
CA VAL A 200 -0.78 -17.21 -3.19
C VAL A 200 0.09 -18.34 -2.66
#